data_AF-A0A935W069-F1
#
_entry.id   AF-A0A935W069-F1
#
_cell.length_a   1.000
_cell.length_b   1.000
_cell.length_c   1.000
_cell.angle_alpha   90.00
_cell.angle_beta   90.00
_cell.angle_gamma   90.00
#
_symmetry.space_group_name_H-M   'P 1'
#
loop_
_entity.id
_entity.type
_entity.pdbx_description
1 polymer ?
#
loop_
_entity_poly.entity_id
_entity_poly.type
_entity_poly.pdbx_seq_one_letter_code
_entity_poly.pdbx_strand_id
1 'polypeptide(L)'
;MQRGAASADFCDEAGNQCADPLGTTCTPDANGCTDDVCNGAGACGVNNTAPCDDGQFCTALDTCNGGACVGAGDPCVGGGECADSCDEAGNQCADPFGTACSADGNVCTDDVCNGAGVCGDPIEASCDDGNACTVPDTCSVGVCDPGTLITSCTDGDGCCAAGCDFSNDDDCPGGAPVPSLWPFAALMLALSLIVTAWWALRPTKSRAG
;
A
#
# COMPACT_ATOMS: atom_id res chain seq x y z
N MET A 1 60.58 57.17 -19.95
CA MET A 1 60.66 55.96 -19.12
C MET A 1 59.86 56.26 -17.85
N GLN A 2 58.65 55.77 -17.59
CA GLN A 2 57.84 54.72 -18.17
C GLN A 2 56.37 55.13 -17.90
N ARG A 3 55.54 55.26 -18.94
CA ARG A 3 54.08 55.36 -18.82
C ARG A 3 53.53 53.97 -19.17
N GLY A 4 52.70 53.40 -18.30
CA GLY A 4 51.97 52.14 -18.50
C GLY A 4 51.21 51.84 -17.21
N ALA A 5 49.97 52.29 -17.04
CA ALA A 5 48.73 51.75 -17.60
C ALA A 5 48.26 50.48 -16.85
N ALA A 6 47.15 50.66 -16.12
CA ALA A 6 46.17 49.70 -15.62
C ALA A 6 46.66 48.56 -14.70
N SER A 7 46.11 48.54 -13.48
CA SER A 7 45.80 47.30 -12.78
C SER A 7 44.99 46.41 -13.73
N ALA A 8 45.38 45.14 -13.84
CA ALA A 8 44.60 44.12 -14.55
C ALA A 8 43.35 43.78 -13.73
N ASP A 9 42.37 44.69 -13.77
CA ASP A 9 41.00 44.53 -13.33
C ASP A 9 40.16 44.68 -14.61
N PHE A 10 40.12 43.62 -15.42
CA PHE A 10 39.38 43.57 -16.67
C PHE A 10 38.91 42.13 -16.93
N CYS A 11 37.71 41.82 -16.45
CA CYS A 11 36.90 40.76 -17.03
C CYS A 11 36.40 41.27 -18.40
N ASP A 12 36.93 40.75 -19.50
CA ASP A 12 36.35 40.96 -20.84
C ASP A 12 35.39 39.80 -21.17
N GLU A 13 34.10 40.03 -20.88
CA GLU A 13 33.01 39.09 -21.13
C GLU A 13 32.76 38.84 -22.63
N ALA A 14 33.21 39.73 -23.52
CA ALA A 14 33.06 39.57 -24.96
C ALA A 14 34.18 38.70 -25.58
N GLY A 15 35.27 38.46 -24.84
CA GLY A 15 36.48 37.78 -25.31
C GLY A 15 36.77 36.40 -24.68
N ASN A 16 36.05 36.00 -23.63
CA ASN A 16 36.30 34.76 -22.87
C ASN A 16 37.76 34.62 -22.38
N GLN A 17 38.29 35.66 -21.72
CA GLN A 17 39.65 35.66 -21.18
C GLN A 17 39.68 36.06 -19.70
N CYS A 18 39.44 35.11 -18.80
CA CYS A 18 39.78 35.24 -17.38
C CYS A 18 41.30 35.01 -17.17
N ALA A 19 42.09 36.07 -17.01
CA ALA A 19 43.53 35.99 -16.77
C ALA A 19 43.92 35.82 -15.28
N ASP A 20 42.94 35.64 -14.39
CA ASP A 20 43.15 35.58 -12.94
C ASP A 20 43.60 34.19 -12.43
N PRO A 21 44.25 34.13 -11.26
CA PRO A 21 44.64 32.88 -10.61
C PRO A 21 43.45 31.92 -10.39
N LEU A 22 43.76 30.62 -10.36
CA LEU A 22 42.81 29.58 -9.99
C LEU A 22 42.14 29.91 -8.64
N GLY A 23 40.82 29.91 -8.60
CA GLY A 23 40.03 30.16 -7.39
C GLY A 23 39.66 31.62 -7.13
N THR A 24 40.03 32.57 -8.01
CA THR A 24 39.51 33.93 -7.93
C THR A 24 38.00 33.92 -8.19
N THR A 25 37.21 34.45 -7.24
CA THR A 25 35.76 34.60 -7.37
C THR A 25 35.42 35.50 -8.55
N CYS A 26 34.49 35.09 -9.39
CA CYS A 26 33.96 35.90 -10.48
C CYS A 26 32.50 36.31 -10.19
N THR A 27 31.89 37.05 -11.11
CA THR A 27 30.49 37.46 -10.99
C THR A 27 29.60 36.22 -10.89
N PRO A 28 28.77 36.09 -9.84
CA PRO A 28 27.85 34.97 -9.72
C PRO A 28 26.84 34.94 -10.86
N ASP A 29 26.73 33.81 -11.54
CA ASP A 29 25.75 33.61 -12.63
C ASP A 29 24.39 33.08 -12.14
N ALA A 30 24.28 32.85 -10.83
CA ALA A 30 23.12 32.28 -10.13
C ALA A 30 22.75 30.85 -10.57
N ASN A 31 23.65 30.16 -11.27
CA ASN A 31 23.50 28.75 -11.60
C ASN A 31 24.23 27.90 -10.54
N GLY A 32 23.47 27.13 -9.75
CA GLY A 32 24.04 26.23 -8.73
C GLY A 32 24.95 25.13 -9.29
N CYS A 33 24.92 24.90 -10.61
CA CYS A 33 25.71 23.89 -11.30
C CYS A 33 27.00 24.39 -11.94
N THR A 34 27.37 25.63 -11.66
CA THR A 34 28.63 26.22 -12.05
C THR A 34 29.35 26.75 -10.82
N ASP A 35 30.67 26.58 -10.81
CA ASP A 35 31.51 27.22 -9.79
C ASP A 35 31.81 28.65 -10.26
N ASP A 36 31.38 29.64 -9.47
CA ASP A 36 31.63 31.08 -9.66
C ASP A 36 33.08 31.47 -9.35
N VAL A 37 34.03 30.67 -9.82
CA VAL A 37 35.47 30.88 -9.67
C VAL A 37 36.21 30.62 -10.98
N CYS A 38 37.32 31.34 -11.19
CA CYS A 38 38.18 31.14 -12.35
C CYS A 38 38.91 29.80 -12.26
N ASN A 39 38.93 29.03 -13.36
CA ASN A 39 39.69 27.77 -13.46
C ASN A 39 41.18 27.96 -13.81
N GLY A 40 41.67 29.20 -13.88
CA GLY A 40 43.04 29.52 -14.31
C GLY A 40 43.35 29.27 -15.79
N ALA A 41 42.35 28.88 -16.59
CA ALA A 41 42.45 28.63 -18.02
C ALA A 41 41.59 29.59 -18.86
N GLY A 42 41.09 30.67 -18.26
CA GLY A 42 40.30 31.67 -18.97
C GLY A 42 38.79 31.58 -18.79
N ALA A 43 38.27 30.60 -18.02
CA ALA A 43 36.83 30.41 -17.85
C ALA A 43 36.36 30.62 -16.39
N CYS A 44 35.22 31.27 -16.26
CA CYS A 44 34.39 31.40 -15.06
C CYS A 44 33.09 30.58 -15.27
N GLY A 45 32.42 30.18 -14.19
CA GLY A 45 31.20 29.38 -14.28
C GLY A 45 31.48 27.95 -14.73
N VAL A 46 32.50 27.32 -14.13
CA VAL A 46 32.93 25.97 -14.54
C VAL A 46 31.91 24.95 -14.05
N ASN A 47 31.40 24.13 -14.96
CA ASN A 47 30.45 23.06 -14.61
C ASN A 47 30.98 22.19 -13.47
N ASN A 48 30.19 22.08 -12.41
CA ASN A 48 30.50 21.21 -11.28
C ASN A 48 29.62 19.95 -11.31
N THR A 49 29.78 19.10 -10.30
CA THR A 49 28.98 17.89 -10.08
C THR A 49 28.36 17.88 -8.69
N ALA A 50 28.06 19.06 -8.16
CA ALA A 50 27.44 19.19 -6.84
C ALA A 50 25.98 18.71 -6.87
N PRO A 51 25.39 18.35 -5.71
CA PRO A 51 23.95 18.22 -5.58
C PRO A 51 23.25 19.54 -5.89
N CYS A 52 22.11 19.46 -6.54
CA CYS A 52 21.25 20.60 -6.88
C CYS A 52 19.78 20.20 -6.71
N ASP A 53 18.86 21.03 -7.17
CA ASP A 53 17.43 20.74 -7.22
C ASP A 53 16.96 21.12 -8.63
N ASP A 54 16.45 20.16 -9.40
CA ASP A 54 15.99 20.40 -10.78
C ASP A 54 14.53 20.88 -10.83
N GLY A 55 13.89 20.99 -9.65
CA GLY A 55 12.52 21.45 -9.46
C GLY A 55 11.47 20.39 -9.78
N GLN A 56 11.87 19.16 -10.13
CA GLN A 56 10.96 18.06 -10.41
C GLN A 56 10.83 17.16 -9.19
N PHE A 57 9.60 16.87 -8.78
CA PHE A 57 9.35 16.02 -7.61
C PHE A 57 9.78 14.58 -7.85
N CYS A 58 9.53 14.04 -9.05
CA CYS A 58 9.77 12.63 -9.37
C CYS A 58 11.24 12.26 -9.55
N THR A 59 12.17 13.20 -9.36
CA THR A 59 13.60 12.98 -9.39
C THR A 59 14.17 13.11 -7.97
N ALA A 60 14.36 11.97 -7.31
CA ALA A 60 14.84 11.94 -5.93
C ALA A 60 16.33 12.31 -5.76
N LEU A 61 17.10 12.28 -6.85
CA LEU A 61 18.54 12.46 -6.86
C LEU A 61 18.94 13.42 -7.98
N ASP A 62 19.22 14.65 -7.58
CA ASP A 62 19.56 15.72 -8.49
C ASP A 62 21.05 16.04 -8.39
N THR A 63 21.72 16.07 -9.53
CA THR A 63 23.16 16.34 -9.60
C THR A 63 23.49 17.18 -10.80
N CYS A 64 24.43 18.10 -10.64
CA CYS A 64 24.90 18.91 -11.74
C CYS A 64 25.63 18.08 -12.79
N ASN A 65 25.25 18.25 -14.05
CA ASN A 65 25.90 17.63 -15.20
C ASN A 65 25.91 18.59 -16.38
N GLY A 66 27.10 18.97 -16.83
CA GLY A 66 27.24 19.85 -17.99
C GLY A 66 26.68 21.26 -17.78
N GLY A 67 26.62 21.75 -16.54
CA GLY A 67 26.12 23.09 -16.20
C GLY A 67 24.60 23.19 -16.03
N ALA A 68 23.90 22.05 -16.09
CA ALA A 68 22.47 21.96 -15.78
C ALA A 68 22.27 21.03 -14.57
N CYS A 69 21.25 21.32 -13.77
CA CYS A 69 20.78 20.36 -12.78
C CYS A 69 20.00 19.26 -13.50
N VAL A 70 20.42 18.01 -13.33
CA VAL A 70 19.71 16.86 -13.90
C VAL A 70 19.25 15.97 -12.77
N GLY A 71 17.94 15.69 -12.75
CA GLY A 71 17.36 14.75 -11.82
C GLY A 71 17.35 13.32 -12.31
N ALA A 72 17.40 12.41 -11.35
CA ALA A 72 17.35 10.96 -11.54
C ALA A 72 16.69 10.28 -10.33
N GLY A 73 16.44 8.98 -10.46
CA GLY A 73 15.76 8.19 -9.44
C GLY A 73 14.25 8.40 -9.45
N ASP A 74 13.60 7.85 -8.45
CA ASP A 74 12.16 7.92 -8.24
C ASP A 74 11.90 7.87 -6.72
N PRO A 75 11.30 8.92 -6.13
CA PRO A 75 11.07 8.99 -4.68
C PRO A 75 9.99 8.02 -4.20
N CYS A 76 9.19 7.44 -5.10
CA CYS A 76 8.04 6.60 -4.77
C CYS A 76 8.40 5.11 -4.67
N VAL A 77 9.63 4.73 -5.05
CA VAL A 77 10.11 3.35 -4.93
C VAL A 77 10.08 2.89 -3.47
N GLY A 78 9.36 1.80 -3.21
CA GLY A 78 9.18 1.25 -1.87
C GLY A 78 8.04 1.89 -1.09
N GLY A 79 7.21 2.72 -1.74
CA GLY A 79 5.92 3.17 -1.23
C GLY A 79 4.92 2.03 -1.05
N GLY A 80 3.74 2.35 -0.51
CA GLY A 80 2.61 1.43 -0.48
C GLY A 80 2.08 1.13 -1.89
N GLU A 81 1.22 0.12 -2.03
CA GLU A 81 0.68 -0.32 -3.34
C GLU A 81 -0.04 0.78 -4.12
N CYS A 82 -0.58 1.80 -3.45
CA CYS A 82 -1.21 2.96 -4.09
C CYS A 82 -0.32 4.20 -4.12
N ALA A 83 0.94 4.09 -3.72
CA ALA A 83 1.90 5.18 -3.55
C ALA A 83 3.28 4.81 -4.13
N ASP A 84 3.31 3.94 -5.14
CA ASP A 84 4.54 3.52 -5.82
C ASP A 84 4.65 4.11 -7.24
N SER A 85 3.60 4.75 -7.74
CA SER A 85 3.65 5.62 -8.92
C SER A 85 3.94 7.08 -8.56
N CYS A 86 4.80 7.71 -9.34
CA CYS A 86 5.11 9.13 -9.19
C CYS A 86 4.21 10.03 -10.05
N ASP A 87 3.55 11.00 -9.42
CA ASP A 87 2.77 12.06 -10.05
C ASP A 87 3.49 13.41 -9.92
N GLU A 88 4.16 13.80 -11.01
CA GLU A 88 4.87 15.07 -11.12
C GLU A 88 3.92 16.28 -11.11
N ALA A 89 2.70 16.15 -11.62
CA ALA A 89 1.76 17.26 -11.65
C ALA A 89 1.20 17.56 -10.24
N GLY A 90 1.05 16.52 -9.42
CA GLY A 90 0.61 16.60 -8.03
C GLY A 90 1.74 16.73 -7.00
N ASN A 91 3.01 16.61 -7.40
CA ASN A 91 4.17 16.49 -6.51
C ASN A 91 3.94 15.45 -5.40
N GLN A 92 3.48 14.25 -5.79
CA GLN A 92 3.08 13.21 -4.85
C GLN A 92 3.39 11.81 -5.38
N CYS A 93 3.50 10.86 -4.44
CA CYS A 93 3.54 9.44 -4.73
C CYS A 93 2.13 8.87 -4.58
N ALA A 94 1.43 8.74 -5.70
CA ALA A 94 0.05 8.27 -5.72
C ALA A 94 -0.28 7.61 -7.06
N ASP A 95 -0.91 6.46 -6.96
CA ASP A 95 -1.50 5.77 -8.08
C ASP A 95 -2.81 6.45 -8.50
N PRO A 96 -3.19 6.41 -9.79
CA PRO A 96 -4.43 7.01 -10.24
C PRO A 96 -5.66 6.47 -9.49
N PHE A 97 -6.65 7.34 -9.28
CA PHE A 97 -7.93 6.95 -8.69
C PHE A 97 -8.55 5.75 -9.44
N GLY A 98 -9.00 4.75 -8.69
CA GLY A 98 -9.62 3.54 -9.22
C GLY A 98 -8.63 2.46 -9.68
N THR A 99 -7.32 2.66 -9.50
CA THR A 99 -6.32 1.59 -9.65
C THR A 99 -6.65 0.49 -8.65
N ALA A 100 -6.76 -0.76 -9.09
CA ALA A 100 -7.06 -1.86 -8.20
C ALA A 100 -5.87 -2.12 -7.26
N CYS A 101 -6.17 -2.41 -6.00
CA CYS A 101 -5.19 -2.81 -4.99
C CYS A 101 -5.60 -4.13 -4.32
N SER A 102 -4.77 -4.60 -3.39
CA SER A 102 -5.00 -5.84 -2.66
C SER A 102 -6.33 -5.82 -1.90
N ALA A 103 -7.15 -6.84 -2.12
CA ALA A 103 -8.40 -6.98 -1.40
C ALA A 103 -8.17 -7.31 0.08
N ASP A 104 -8.76 -6.54 0.98
CA ASP A 104 -8.62 -6.73 2.43
C ASP A 104 -9.72 -7.64 3.03
N GLY A 105 -10.75 -7.94 2.22
CA GLY A 105 -11.89 -8.77 2.60
C GLY A 105 -12.92 -8.05 3.47
N ASN A 106 -12.78 -6.75 3.67
CA ASN A 106 -13.76 -5.91 4.35
C ASN A 106 -14.77 -5.38 3.33
N VAL A 107 -16.03 -5.78 3.48
CA VAL A 107 -17.14 -5.34 2.60
C VAL A 107 -17.42 -3.84 2.71
N CYS A 108 -16.94 -3.19 3.76
CA CYS A 108 -17.14 -1.77 4.02
C CYS A 108 -16.02 -0.87 3.51
N THR A 109 -15.04 -1.44 2.82
CA THR A 109 -14.01 -0.72 2.08
C THR A 109 -14.04 -1.14 0.62
N ASP A 110 -13.63 -0.24 -0.28
CA ASP A 110 -13.33 -0.63 -1.66
C ASP A 110 -11.90 -1.15 -1.79
N ASP A 111 -11.61 -1.93 -2.82
CA ASP A 111 -10.27 -2.46 -3.07
C ASP A 111 -9.58 -1.66 -4.18
N VAL A 112 -9.68 -0.32 -4.11
CA VAL A 112 -9.08 0.58 -5.09
C VAL A 112 -8.32 1.73 -4.45
N CYS A 113 -7.35 2.26 -5.19
CA CYS A 113 -6.60 3.44 -4.81
C CYS A 113 -7.46 4.71 -4.94
N ASN A 114 -7.36 5.58 -3.95
CA ASN A 114 -8.14 6.82 -3.91
C ASN A 114 -7.49 8.02 -4.61
N GLY A 115 -6.37 7.80 -5.33
CA GLY A 115 -5.63 8.89 -5.98
C GLY A 115 -4.72 9.69 -5.04
N ALA A 116 -4.66 9.35 -3.74
CA ALA A 116 -3.88 10.05 -2.72
C ALA A 116 -2.91 9.13 -1.96
N GLY A 117 -2.60 7.95 -2.51
CA GLY A 117 -1.65 7.03 -1.88
C GLY A 117 -2.28 5.93 -1.02
N VAL A 118 -3.61 5.89 -0.90
CA VAL A 118 -4.30 4.97 0.03
C VAL A 118 -5.20 3.99 -0.75
N CYS A 119 -5.13 2.73 -0.34
CA CYS A 119 -6.02 1.64 -0.74
C CYS A 119 -7.06 1.44 0.37
N GLY A 120 -8.30 1.09 0.04
CA GLY A 120 -9.27 0.70 1.07
C GLY A 120 -10.15 1.84 1.58
N ASP A 121 -10.77 2.62 0.69
CA ASP A 121 -11.59 3.75 1.15
C ASP A 121 -12.94 3.26 1.72
N PRO A 122 -13.45 3.86 2.81
CA PRO A 122 -14.78 3.56 3.32
C PRO A 122 -15.88 3.75 2.27
N ILE A 123 -16.74 2.75 2.13
CA ILE A 123 -17.92 2.81 1.26
C ILE A 123 -19.22 2.71 2.05
N GLU A 124 -20.26 3.35 1.53
CA GLU A 124 -21.62 3.26 2.06
C GLU A 124 -22.35 2.12 1.34
N ALA A 125 -22.22 0.90 1.87
CA ALA A 125 -22.82 -0.31 1.34
C ALA A 125 -23.63 -1.06 2.42
N SER A 126 -24.46 -2.01 2.00
CA SER A 126 -25.04 -2.99 2.92
C SER A 126 -23.97 -3.99 3.36
N CYS A 127 -23.98 -4.36 4.63
CA CYS A 127 -23.10 -5.38 5.18
C CYS A 127 -23.91 -6.35 6.07
N ASP A 128 -23.22 -7.24 6.78
CA ASP A 128 -23.77 -8.16 7.77
C ASP A 128 -22.83 -8.12 8.98
N ASP A 129 -23.35 -7.70 10.13
CA ASP A 129 -22.58 -7.59 11.38
C ASP A 129 -22.46 -8.94 12.13
N GLY A 130 -23.07 -10.00 11.57
CA GLY A 130 -23.14 -11.34 12.13
C GLY A 130 -24.27 -11.53 13.15
N ASN A 131 -25.10 -10.51 13.38
CA ASN A 131 -26.24 -10.55 14.27
C ASN A 131 -27.53 -10.30 13.49
N ALA A 132 -28.27 -11.37 13.20
CA ALA A 132 -29.55 -11.31 12.51
C ALA A 132 -30.61 -10.41 13.20
N CYS A 133 -30.44 -10.10 14.49
CA CYS A 133 -31.34 -9.21 15.22
C CYS A 133 -31.09 -7.71 14.99
N THR A 134 -30.10 -7.34 14.19
CA THR A 134 -29.79 -5.95 13.81
C THR A 134 -29.91 -5.85 12.30
N VAL A 135 -30.91 -5.10 11.81
CA VAL A 135 -31.13 -4.90 10.36
C VAL A 135 -31.74 -3.53 10.05
N PRO A 136 -31.53 -2.99 8.83
CA PRO A 136 -30.46 -3.37 7.91
C PRO A 136 -29.10 -2.88 8.44
N ASP A 137 -28.07 -3.71 8.36
CA ASP A 137 -26.70 -3.29 8.67
C ASP A 137 -26.13 -2.47 7.51
N THR A 138 -25.39 -1.42 7.87
CA THR A 138 -24.83 -0.49 6.91
C THR A 138 -23.40 -0.18 7.26
N CYS A 139 -22.56 -0.10 6.24
CA CYS A 139 -21.20 0.35 6.42
C CYS A 139 -21.18 1.82 6.85
N SER A 140 -20.39 2.14 7.87
CA SER A 140 -20.03 3.50 8.25
C SER A 140 -18.55 3.56 8.59
N VAL A 141 -17.81 4.44 7.92
CA VAL A 141 -16.38 4.68 8.19
C VAL A 141 -15.55 3.38 8.15
N GLY A 142 -15.84 2.49 7.19
CA GLY A 142 -15.11 1.24 6.98
C GLY A 142 -15.47 0.11 7.95
N VAL A 143 -16.48 0.31 8.80
CA VAL A 143 -16.99 -0.68 9.74
C VAL A 143 -18.44 -1.01 9.42
N CYS A 144 -18.83 -2.27 9.57
CA CYS A 144 -20.23 -2.65 9.47
C CYS A 144 -20.95 -2.23 10.76
N ASP A 145 -21.81 -1.22 10.68
CA ASP A 145 -22.61 -0.78 11.82
C ASP A 145 -23.89 -1.63 11.92
N PRO A 146 -24.21 -2.15 13.12
CA PRO A 146 -25.47 -2.85 13.36
C PRO A 146 -26.65 -1.94 13.05
N GLY A 147 -27.63 -2.50 12.34
CA GLY A 147 -28.89 -1.86 12.05
C GLY A 147 -29.78 -1.67 13.29
N THR A 148 -31.07 -1.45 13.03
CA THR A 148 -32.04 -1.32 14.12
C THR A 148 -32.29 -2.66 14.78
N LEU A 149 -32.34 -2.66 16.11
CA LEU A 149 -32.62 -3.87 16.88
C LEU A 149 -34.06 -4.34 16.66
N ILE A 150 -34.23 -5.56 16.19
CA ILE A 150 -35.51 -6.26 16.15
C ILE A 150 -35.91 -6.62 17.59
N THR A 151 -37.13 -6.24 17.97
CA THR A 151 -37.67 -6.47 19.32
C THR A 151 -39.00 -7.22 19.33
N SER A 152 -39.54 -7.50 18.14
CA SER A 152 -40.76 -8.29 17.96
C SER A 152 -40.42 -9.72 17.61
N CYS A 153 -41.16 -10.68 18.17
CA CYS A 153 -41.12 -12.08 17.78
C CYS A 153 -41.75 -12.24 16.40
N THR A 154 -40.96 -12.53 15.37
CA THR A 154 -41.44 -12.64 13.98
C THR A 154 -40.83 -13.88 13.33
N ASP A 155 -41.68 -14.84 12.97
CA ASP A 155 -41.21 -16.07 12.33
C ASP A 155 -40.47 -15.81 11.00
N GLY A 156 -39.34 -16.49 10.82
CA GLY A 156 -38.53 -16.52 9.60
C GLY A 156 -37.75 -15.25 9.29
N ASP A 157 -37.53 -14.37 10.28
CA ASP A 157 -36.68 -13.19 10.13
C ASP A 157 -35.20 -13.44 10.51
N GLY A 158 -34.91 -14.62 11.05
CA GLY A 158 -33.57 -15.05 11.46
C GLY A 158 -33.14 -14.58 12.85
N CYS A 159 -33.96 -13.77 13.54
CA CYS A 159 -33.66 -13.19 14.83
C CYS A 159 -34.49 -13.83 15.95
N CYS A 160 -33.82 -14.41 16.95
CA CYS A 160 -34.47 -14.72 18.22
C CYS A 160 -34.43 -13.50 19.16
N ALA A 161 -35.43 -12.62 19.06
CA ALA A 161 -35.49 -11.41 19.89
C ALA A 161 -35.68 -11.76 21.38
N ALA A 162 -35.21 -10.86 22.26
CA ALA A 162 -35.26 -11.10 23.71
C ALA A 162 -36.70 -11.25 24.22
N GLY A 163 -37.00 -12.40 24.83
CA GLY A 163 -38.35 -12.72 25.33
C GLY A 163 -39.22 -13.50 24.35
N CYS A 164 -38.69 -13.83 23.17
CA CYS A 164 -39.28 -14.78 22.25
C CYS A 164 -38.85 -16.21 22.59
N ASP A 165 -39.66 -17.18 22.18
CA ASP A 165 -39.38 -18.61 22.26
C ASP A 165 -39.92 -19.33 21.03
N PHE A 166 -39.59 -20.61 20.89
CA PHE A 166 -40.00 -21.43 19.74
C PHE A 166 -41.53 -21.49 19.49
N SER A 167 -42.36 -21.05 20.44
CA SER A 167 -43.83 -21.03 20.28
C SER A 167 -44.34 -19.78 19.57
N ASN A 168 -43.58 -18.69 19.58
CA ASN A 168 -43.97 -17.42 18.98
C ASN A 168 -42.89 -16.82 18.07
N ASP A 169 -41.80 -17.55 17.85
CA ASP A 169 -40.66 -17.20 17.02
C ASP A 169 -39.90 -18.49 16.66
N ASP A 170 -39.98 -18.94 15.41
CA ASP A 170 -39.35 -20.18 14.96
C ASP A 170 -37.82 -20.09 14.75
N ASP A 171 -37.25 -18.88 14.81
CA ASP A 171 -35.81 -18.62 14.76
C ASP A 171 -35.16 -18.75 16.15
N CYS A 172 -35.97 -18.74 17.22
CA CYS A 172 -35.48 -19.08 18.55
C CYS A 172 -35.08 -20.56 18.65
N PRO A 173 -33.94 -20.87 19.32
CA PRO A 173 -33.51 -22.25 19.51
C PRO A 173 -34.54 -22.99 20.34
N GLY A 174 -35.44 -23.70 19.65
CA GLY A 174 -36.31 -24.68 20.25
C GLY A 174 -35.42 -25.75 20.88
N GLY A 175 -35.82 -26.25 22.05
CA GLY A 175 -35.17 -27.38 22.71
C GLY A 175 -35.29 -28.71 21.93
N ALA A 176 -35.04 -28.72 20.62
CA ALA A 176 -34.75 -29.91 19.85
C ALA A 176 -33.24 -29.91 19.58
N PRO A 177 -32.47 -30.89 20.10
CA PRO A 177 -31.10 -31.03 19.66
C PRO A 177 -31.12 -31.20 18.15
N VAL A 178 -30.29 -30.42 17.43
CA VAL A 178 -29.83 -30.84 16.11
C VAL A 178 -29.54 -32.33 16.20
N PRO A 179 -30.08 -33.21 15.33
CA PRO A 179 -29.69 -34.59 15.35
C PRO A 179 -28.20 -34.59 15.02
N SER A 180 -27.39 -34.62 16.09
CA SER A 180 -25.97 -34.89 16.03
C SER A 180 -25.81 -36.07 15.07
N LEU A 181 -24.76 -36.05 14.26
CA LEU A 181 -24.43 -37.05 13.24
C LEU A 181 -24.17 -38.48 13.82
N TRP A 182 -24.76 -38.78 14.96
CA TRP A 182 -24.85 -40.03 15.71
C TRP A 182 -25.89 -41.00 15.12
N PRO A 183 -25.95 -41.15 13.78
CA PRO A 183 -26.01 -42.51 13.28
C PRO A 183 -24.78 -42.91 12.45
N PHE A 184 -23.96 -41.96 11.97
CA PHE A 184 -22.78 -42.30 11.18
C PHE A 184 -21.57 -42.72 12.02
N ALA A 185 -21.40 -42.18 13.23
CA ALA A 185 -20.34 -42.61 14.14
C ALA A 185 -20.54 -44.06 14.64
N ALA A 186 -21.79 -44.51 14.81
CA ALA A 186 -22.10 -45.88 15.22
C ALA A 186 -21.81 -46.91 14.12
N LEU A 187 -21.94 -46.53 12.85
CA LEU A 187 -21.66 -47.42 11.71
C LEU A 187 -20.14 -47.65 11.51
N MET A 188 -19.30 -46.65 11.81
CA MET A 188 -17.83 -46.77 11.68
C MET A 188 -17.18 -47.61 12.79
N LEU A 189 -17.74 -47.61 14.00
CA LEU A 189 -17.28 -48.48 15.10
C LEU A 189 -17.72 -49.94 14.92
N ALA A 190 -18.89 -50.17 14.31
CA ALA A 190 -19.36 -51.52 13.97
C ALA A 190 -18.52 -52.18 12.86
N LEU A 191 -18.07 -51.43 11.84
CA LEU A 191 -17.20 -52.00 10.79
C LEU A 191 -15.80 -52.37 11.32
N SER A 192 -15.24 -51.61 12.27
CA SER A 192 -13.89 -51.86 12.80
C SER A 192 -13.79 -53.11 13.68
N LEU A 193 -14.87 -53.47 14.40
CA LEU A 193 -14.94 -54.72 15.16
C LEU A 193 -15.11 -55.96 14.26
N ILE A 194 -15.77 -55.82 13.11
CA ILE A 194 -15.95 -56.93 12.16
C ILE A 194 -14.61 -57.27 11.47
N VAL A 195 -13.80 -56.27 11.13
CA VAL A 195 -12.49 -56.47 10.48
C VAL A 195 -11.47 -57.12 11.43
N THR A 196 -11.48 -56.76 12.72
CA THR A 196 -10.55 -57.32 13.72
C THR A 196 -10.95 -58.73 14.16
N ALA A 197 -12.24 -59.05 14.25
CA ALA A 197 -12.72 -60.41 14.52
C ALA A 197 -12.38 -61.40 13.39
N TRP A 198 -12.38 -60.95 12.13
CA TRP A 198 -11.97 -61.76 10.97
C TRP A 198 -10.47 -62.08 10.92
N TRP A 199 -9.63 -61.30 11.60
CA TRP A 199 -8.19 -61.55 11.68
C TRP A 199 -7.84 -62.54 12.81
N ALA A 200 -8.61 -62.53 13.91
CA ALA A 200 -8.39 -63.40 15.08
C ALA A 200 -8.86 -64.85 14.87
N LEU A 201 -9.78 -65.11 13.93
CA LEU A 201 -10.33 -66.45 13.66
C LEU A 201 -9.62 -67.20 12.52
N ARG A 202 -8.53 -66.68 11.97
CA ARG A 202 -7.77 -67.38 10.93
C ARG A 202 -6.96 -68.53 11.56
N PRO A 203 -7.22 -69.80 11.19
CA PRO A 203 -6.42 -70.92 11.69
C PRO A 203 -4.99 -70.79 11.17
N THR A 204 -4.01 -70.77 12.09
CA THR A 204 -2.59 -70.82 11.77
C THR A 204 -2.27 -72.19 11.20
N LYS A 205 -2.10 -72.26 9.87
CA LYS A 205 -1.61 -73.46 9.20
C LYS A 205 -0.13 -73.63 9.52
N SER A 206 0.16 -74.40 10.57
CA SER A 206 1.49 -74.94 10.84
C SER A 206 1.88 -75.93 9.73
N ARG A 207 3.02 -75.70 9.09
CA ARG A 207 3.80 -76.70 8.33
C ARG A 207 5.22 -76.14 8.26
N ALA A 208 6.21 -76.63 9.02
CA ALA A 208 6.77 -77.98 9.08
C ALA A 208 7.22 -78.47 7.69
N GLY A 209 8.55 -78.46 7.49
CA GLY A 209 9.25 -78.91 6.29
C GLY A 209 10.42 -78.01 5.97
#